data_AF-A0A850WTL0-F1
#
_entry.id   AF-A0A850WTL0-F1
#
_cell.length_a   1.000
_cell.length_b   1.000
_cell.length_c   1.000
_cell.angle_alpha   90.00
_cell.angle_beta   90.00
_cell.angle_gamma   90.00
#
_symmetry.space_group_name_H-M   'P 1'
#
loop_
_entity.id
_entity.type
_entity.pdbx_description
1 polymer ?
#
loop_
_entity_poly.entity_id
_entity_poly.type
_entity_poly.pdbx_seq_one_letter_code
_entity_poly.pdbx_strand_id
1 'polypeptide(L)'
;GQVITFLDAHCECTLGWLEPLLARIKEDRKTVVCPIIDVISDDTFEYMAGSDMTYGGFNWKLNFRWYPVPQREMDRRKGDRTLPVRTPTMAGGLFSIERNYFEEIGSYDAGMDIWGGENLEMSFRV
;
A
#
# COMPACT_ATOMS: atom_id res chain seq x y z
N GLY A 1 -0.79 -18.78 5.52
CA GLY A 1 -1.44 -18.50 4.23
C GLY A 1 -0.39 -18.31 3.14
N GLN A 2 -0.78 -18.50 1.88
CA GLN A 2 0.06 -18.23 0.68
C GLN A 2 0.34 -16.74 0.50
N VAL A 3 -0.60 -15.89 0.91
CA VAL A 3 -0.44 -14.44 0.98
C VAL A 3 -0.30 -14.04 2.45
N ILE A 4 0.55 -13.05 2.70
CA ILE A 4 0.66 -12.34 3.97
C ILE A 4 -0.01 -10.97 3.78
N THR A 5 -0.87 -10.60 4.72
CA THR A 5 -1.49 -9.27 4.75
C THR A 5 -1.11 -8.61 6.07
N PHE A 6 -0.47 -7.46 5.98
CA PHE A 6 -0.13 -6.61 7.12
C PHE A 6 -1.22 -5.56 7.29
N LEU A 7 -1.63 -5.36 8.54
CA LEU A 7 -2.57 -4.33 8.96
C LEU A 7 -2.11 -3.77 10.31
N ASP A 8 -2.28 -2.47 10.50
CA ASP A 8 -2.10 -1.88 11.82
C ASP A 8 -3.22 -2.32 12.76
N ALA A 9 -2.95 -2.29 14.07
CA ALA A 9 -3.88 -2.76 15.11
C ALA A 9 -5.13 -1.86 15.28
N HIS A 10 -5.23 -0.78 14.52
CA HIS A 10 -6.27 0.25 14.61
C HIS A 10 -6.87 0.53 13.22
N CYS A 11 -7.19 -0.53 12.47
CA CYS A 11 -7.85 -0.46 11.17
C CYS A 11 -9.26 -1.06 11.20
N GLU A 12 -10.15 -0.52 10.36
CA GLU A 12 -11.45 -1.13 10.06
C GLU A 12 -11.49 -1.57 8.59
N CYS A 13 -11.89 -2.82 8.34
CA CYS A 13 -11.95 -3.39 7.01
C CYS A 13 -13.34 -3.19 6.38
N THR A 14 -13.38 -2.61 5.17
CA THR A 14 -14.63 -2.41 4.43
C THR A 14 -15.08 -3.69 3.70
N LEU A 15 -16.34 -3.71 3.23
CA LEU A 15 -16.85 -4.84 2.46
C LEU A 15 -16.05 -5.02 1.16
N GLY A 16 -15.58 -6.23 0.90
CA GLY A 16 -14.86 -6.56 -0.34
C GLY A 16 -13.42 -6.02 -0.41
N TRP A 17 -12.83 -5.65 0.74
CA TRP A 17 -11.50 -5.06 0.78
C TRP A 17 -10.36 -6.02 0.36
N LEU A 18 -10.55 -7.33 0.54
CA LEU A 18 -9.47 -8.31 0.43
C LEU A 18 -9.38 -8.94 -0.97
N GLU A 19 -10.51 -9.24 -1.59
CA GLU A 19 -10.60 -9.93 -2.87
C GLU A 19 -9.83 -9.20 -3.99
N PRO A 20 -9.87 -7.86 -4.12
CA PRO A 20 -9.09 -7.13 -5.12
C PRO A 20 -7.57 -7.25 -4.89
N LEU A 21 -7.12 -7.26 -3.63
CA LEU A 21 -5.70 -7.41 -3.27
C LEU A 21 -5.19 -8.79 -3.68
N LEU A 22 -5.93 -9.83 -3.30
CA LEU A 22 -5.59 -11.22 -3.63
C LEU A 22 -5.66 -11.49 -5.14
N ALA A 23 -6.62 -10.89 -5.85
CA ALA A 23 -6.74 -11.04 -7.30
C ALA A 23 -5.49 -10.53 -8.03
N ARG A 24 -4.92 -9.39 -7.60
CA ARG A 24 -3.69 -8.83 -8.21
C ARG A 24 -2.46 -9.68 -7.93
N ILE A 25 -2.31 -10.20 -6.72
CA ILE A 25 -1.21 -11.10 -6.37
C ILE A 25 -1.32 -12.43 -7.15
N LYS A 26 -2.54 -12.90 -7.42
CA LYS A 26 -2.77 -14.08 -8.24
C LYS A 26 -2.39 -13.87 -9.71
N GLU A 27 -2.61 -12.67 -10.25
CA GLU A 27 -2.20 -12.30 -11.61
C GLU A 27 -0.68 -12.23 -11.75
N ASP A 28 0.00 -11.63 -10.77
CA ASP A 28 1.47 -11.57 -10.70
C ASP A 28 1.94 -11.63 -9.24
N ARG A 29 2.61 -12.74 -8.90
CA ARG A 29 3.10 -13.01 -7.54
C ARG A 29 4.10 -11.97 -7.02
N LYS A 30 4.76 -11.23 -7.92
CA LYS A 30 5.71 -10.17 -7.56
C LYS A 30 5.05 -8.83 -7.27
N THR A 31 3.73 -8.74 -7.37
CA THR A 31 3.01 -7.51 -7.07
C THR A 31 2.80 -7.39 -5.56
N VAL A 32 3.26 -6.27 -5.00
CA VAL A 32 2.88 -5.82 -3.64
C VAL A 32 1.71 -4.85 -3.76
N VAL A 33 0.62 -5.11 -3.03
CA VAL A 33 -0.64 -4.39 -3.22
C VAL A 33 -1.06 -3.71 -1.92
N CYS A 34 -1.39 -2.43 -1.99
CA CYS A 34 -1.93 -1.65 -0.86
C CYS A 34 -3.41 -1.31 -1.12
N PRO A 35 -4.27 -1.30 -0.09
CA PRO A 35 -5.61 -0.72 -0.22
C PRO A 35 -5.55 0.80 -0.32
N ILE A 36 -6.65 1.42 -0.75
CA ILE A 36 -6.89 2.83 -0.43
C ILE A 36 -7.10 2.89 1.08
N ILE A 37 -6.42 3.82 1.75
CA ILE A 37 -6.49 3.97 3.21
C ILE A 37 -7.49 5.09 3.49
N ASP A 38 -8.66 4.71 3.97
CA ASP A 38 -9.67 5.63 4.48
C ASP A 38 -9.25 6.18 5.85
N VAL A 39 -9.84 7.29 6.27
CA VAL A 39 -9.48 7.98 7.50
C VAL A 39 -10.53 7.70 8.57
N ILE A 40 -10.09 7.28 9.75
CA ILE A 40 -10.90 7.27 10.97
C ILE A 40 -10.39 8.43 11.82
N SER A 41 -11.27 9.38 12.17
CA SER A 41 -10.88 10.51 13.04
C SER A 41 -10.42 9.99 14.41
N ASP A 42 -9.27 10.46 14.88
CA ASP A 42 -8.74 10.17 16.21
C ASP A 42 -9.54 10.85 17.34
N ASP A 43 -10.21 11.98 17.04
CA ASP A 43 -11.07 12.69 17.97
C ASP A 43 -12.48 12.08 18.08
N THR A 44 -13.11 11.75 16.94
CA THR A 44 -14.54 11.39 16.90
C THR A 44 -14.83 9.94 16.50
N PHE A 45 -13.82 9.19 16.04
CA PHE A 45 -13.98 7.88 15.39
C PHE A 45 -14.89 7.91 14.15
N GLU A 46 -15.16 9.08 13.58
CA GLU A 46 -15.90 9.19 12.33
C GLU A 46 -15.08 8.60 11.17
N TYR A 47 -15.69 7.71 10.42
CA TYR A 47 -15.13 7.12 9.22
C TYR A 47 -15.34 8.05 8.02
N MET A 48 -14.25 8.39 7.33
CA MET A 48 -14.22 9.26 6.17
C MET A 48 -13.51 8.54 5.01
N ALA A 49 -14.19 8.45 3.86
CA ALA A 49 -13.61 7.83 2.67
C ALA A 49 -12.36 8.58 2.20
N GLY A 50 -11.29 7.82 1.96
CA GLY A 50 -10.03 8.29 1.41
C GLY A 50 -10.15 8.63 -0.08
N SER A 51 -9.09 9.24 -0.61
CA SER A 51 -9.04 9.66 -2.01
C SER A 51 -8.29 8.64 -2.87
N ASP A 52 -8.97 8.13 -3.91
CA ASP A 52 -8.36 7.32 -4.98
C ASP A 52 -7.54 8.13 -5.99
N MET A 53 -7.38 9.44 -5.73
CA MET A 53 -6.62 10.39 -6.52
C MET A 53 -5.27 10.74 -5.89
N THR A 54 -4.84 9.96 -4.90
CA THR A 54 -3.54 10.11 -4.26
C THR A 54 -2.68 8.84 -4.44
N TYR A 55 -1.36 9.04 -4.50
CA TYR A 55 -0.37 7.97 -4.47
C TYR A 55 0.76 8.33 -3.50
N GLY A 56 1.51 7.31 -3.08
CA GLY A 56 2.61 7.48 -2.14
C GLY A 56 3.89 7.93 -2.84
N GLY A 57 4.56 8.91 -2.25
CA GLY A 57 5.91 9.32 -2.61
C GLY A 57 6.72 9.69 -1.38
N PHE A 58 7.88 10.28 -1.60
CA PHE A 58 8.76 10.74 -0.51
C PHE A 58 9.45 12.05 -0.90
N ASN A 59 9.91 12.79 0.11
CA ASN A 59 10.75 13.97 -0.10
C ASN A 59 12.25 13.65 0.12
N TRP A 60 13.15 14.60 -0.15
CA TRP A 60 14.60 14.41 0.03
C TRP A 60 15.06 14.20 1.48
N LYS A 61 14.16 14.35 2.47
CA LYS A 61 14.42 13.95 3.85
C LYS A 61 14.02 12.50 4.14
N LEU A 62 13.60 11.75 3.11
CA LEU A 62 13.08 10.38 3.20
C LEU A 62 11.84 10.29 4.10
N ASN A 63 10.96 11.30 4.03
CA ASN A 63 9.64 11.21 4.66
C ASN A 63 8.60 10.84 3.61
N PHE A 64 7.79 9.82 3.92
CA PHE A 64 6.62 9.47 3.13
C PHE A 64 5.63 10.65 3.06
N ARG A 65 5.03 10.85 1.88
CA ARG A 65 4.01 11.87 1.63
C ARG A 65 3.01 11.37 0.59
N TRP A 66 1.77 11.85 0.73
CA TRP A 66 0.76 11.72 -0.30
C TRP A 66 0.91 12.81 -1.36
N TYR A 67 0.80 12.42 -2.61
CA TYR A 67 0.83 13.32 -3.75
C TYR A 67 -0.36 13.04 -4.68
N PRO A 68 -0.79 14.01 -5.50
CA PRO A 68 -1.81 13.75 -6.50
C PRO A 68 -1.35 12.72 -7.54
N VAL A 69 -2.25 11.83 -7.95
CA VAL A 69 -1.99 10.88 -9.05
C VAL A 69 -1.66 11.68 -10.33
N PRO A 70 -0.54 11.39 -11.00
CA PRO A 70 -0.15 12.15 -12.19
C PRO A 70 -1.08 11.85 -13.37
N GLN A 71 -1.29 12.84 -14.25
CA GLN A 71 -2.21 12.73 -15.40
C GLN A 71 -1.95 11.48 -16.26
N ARG A 72 -0.68 11.10 -16.47
CA ARG A 72 -0.30 9.89 -17.20
C ARG A 72 -0.96 8.61 -16.67
N GLU A 73 -1.19 8.55 -15.36
CA GLU A 73 -1.77 7.38 -14.69
C GLU A 73 -3.29 7.42 -14.76
N MET A 74 -3.88 8.61 -14.70
CA MET A 74 -5.30 8.84 -15.00
C MET A 74 -5.65 8.41 -16.44
N ASP A 75 -4.83 8.83 -17.41
CA ASP A 75 -5.00 8.51 -18.83
C ASP A 75 -4.84 7.00 -19.08
N ARG A 76 -3.92 6.33 -18.38
CA ARG A 76 -3.75 4.87 -18.44
C ARG A 76 -4.99 4.13 -17.97
N ARG A 77 -5.62 4.60 -16.88
CA ARG A 77 -6.81 3.98 -16.29
C ARG A 77 -8.08 4.28 -17.07
N LYS A 78 -8.13 5.38 -17.84
CA LYS A 78 -9.31 5.78 -18.65
C LYS A 78 -10.61 5.84 -17.83
N GLY A 79 -10.52 6.23 -16.56
CA GLY A 79 -11.66 6.29 -15.64
C GLY A 79 -12.06 4.95 -14.99
N ASP A 80 -11.41 3.84 -15.33
CA ASP A 80 -11.65 2.55 -14.66
C ASP A 80 -11.01 2.53 -13.27
N ARG A 81 -11.88 2.60 -12.25
CA ARG A 81 -11.48 2.62 -10.84
C ARG A 81 -10.98 1.27 -10.33
N THR A 82 -11.27 0.17 -11.03
CA THR A 82 -10.84 -1.19 -10.66
C THR A 82 -9.39 -1.49 -11.08
N LEU A 83 -8.84 -0.69 -11.99
CA LEU A 83 -7.42 -0.75 -12.33
C LEU A 83 -6.58 -0.15 -11.21
N PRO A 84 -5.46 -0.81 -10.84
CA PRO A 84 -4.60 -0.35 -9.75
C PRO A 84 -3.93 0.98 -10.11
N VAL A 85 -3.57 1.77 -9.10
CA VAL A 85 -2.70 2.95 -9.25
C VAL A 85 -1.27 2.52 -8.98
N ARG A 86 -0.36 2.76 -9.92
CA ARG A 86 1.08 2.50 -9.72
C ARG A 86 1.67 3.58 -8.81
N THR A 87 2.15 3.16 -7.63
CA THR A 87 2.68 4.05 -6.60
C THR A 87 4.21 3.89 -6.47
N PRO A 88 5.00 4.98 -6.45
CA PRO A 88 6.44 4.92 -6.19
C PRO A 88 6.80 4.37 -4.82
N THR A 89 6.02 4.69 -3.79
CA THR A 89 6.24 4.20 -2.43
C THR A 89 4.92 3.84 -1.76
N MET A 90 4.97 2.96 -0.77
CA MET A 90 3.84 2.62 0.10
C MET A 90 3.93 3.27 1.48
N ALA A 91 2.79 3.42 2.16
CA ALA A 91 2.76 3.94 3.53
C ALA A 91 3.40 2.95 4.54
N GLY A 92 3.27 1.64 4.29
CA GLY A 92 3.97 0.58 5.04
C GLY A 92 3.08 -0.26 5.96
N GLY A 93 2.10 0.35 6.64
CA GLY A 93 1.27 -0.34 7.63
C GLY A 93 0.21 -1.30 7.05
N LEU A 94 -0.18 -1.10 5.79
CA LEU A 94 -1.26 -1.86 5.15
C LEU A 94 -0.86 -2.32 3.75
N PHE A 95 -0.59 -3.61 3.59
CA PHE A 95 -0.33 -4.21 2.28
C PHE A 95 -0.50 -5.73 2.30
N SER A 96 -0.67 -6.31 1.12
CA SER A 96 -0.64 -7.75 0.88
C SER A 96 0.50 -8.11 -0.06
N ILE A 97 1.18 -9.22 0.23
CA ILE A 97 2.30 -9.75 -0.55
C ILE A 97 2.28 -11.28 -0.53
N GLU A 98 2.69 -11.92 -1.62
CA GLU A 98 2.89 -13.37 -1.64
C GLU A 98 4.03 -13.77 -0.69
N ARG A 99 3.83 -14.81 0.12
CA ARG A 99 4.75 -15.20 1.18
C ARG A 99 6.14 -15.52 0.66
N ASN A 100 6.23 -16.35 -0.38
CA ASN A 100 7.53 -16.76 -0.89
C ASN A 100 8.25 -15.57 -1.53
N TYR A 101 7.54 -14.69 -2.25
CA TYR A 101 8.12 -13.45 -2.77
C TYR A 101 8.64 -12.54 -1.65
N PHE A 102 7.90 -12.37 -0.54
CA PHE A 102 8.37 -11.62 0.62
C PHE A 102 9.67 -12.19 1.19
N GLU A 103 9.78 -13.51 1.30
CA GLU A 103 11.00 -14.19 1.77
C GLU A 103 12.14 -14.07 0.74
N GLU A 104 11.86 -14.23 -0.55
CA GLU A 104 12.81 -14.15 -1.68
C GLU A 104 13.48 -12.76 -1.78
N ILE A 105 12.72 -11.68 -1.61
CA ILE A 105 13.28 -10.33 -1.64
C ILE A 105 14.02 -9.97 -0.35
N GLY A 106 13.95 -10.81 0.69
CA GLY A 106 14.71 -10.67 1.94
C GLY A 106 13.90 -10.13 3.12
N SER A 107 12.57 -10.23 3.11
CA SER A 107 11.69 -9.77 4.20
C SER A 107 11.97 -8.33 4.63
N TYR A 108 11.97 -7.99 5.91
CA TYR A 108 12.45 -6.70 6.41
C TYR A 108 13.92 -6.77 6.84
N ASP A 109 14.63 -5.64 6.78
CA ASP A 109 15.98 -5.52 7.35
C ASP A 109 15.92 -5.64 8.89
N ALA A 110 16.54 -6.69 9.42
CA ALA A 110 16.59 -6.95 10.86
C ALA A 110 17.44 -5.93 11.65
N GLY A 111 18.20 -5.07 10.97
CA GLY A 111 18.94 -3.96 11.58
C GLY A 111 18.10 -2.70 11.84
N MET A 112 16.88 -2.63 11.30
CA MET A 112 15.95 -1.54 11.62
C MET A 112 15.40 -1.70 13.04
N ASP A 113 15.27 -0.59 13.74
CA ASP A 113 14.84 -0.57 15.14
C ASP A 113 13.57 0.26 15.32
N ILE A 114 12.67 -0.24 16.16
CA ILE A 114 11.37 0.33 16.52
C ILE A 114 10.44 0.56 15.31
N TRP A 115 10.59 1.69 14.62
CA TRP A 115 9.67 2.13 13.56
C TRP A 115 10.28 3.25 12.72
N GLY A 116 10.06 3.18 11.40
CA GLY A 116 10.34 4.25 10.45
C GLY A 116 11.34 3.85 9.38
N GLY A 117 10.98 4.10 8.12
CA GLY A 117 11.84 3.92 6.95
C GLY A 117 11.76 2.55 6.30
N GLU A 118 11.21 1.54 6.99
CA GLU A 118 11.00 0.19 6.45
C GLU A 118 10.09 0.19 5.22
N ASN A 119 9.11 1.09 5.22
CA ASN A 119 8.19 1.28 4.10
C ASN A 119 8.91 1.81 2.85
N LEU A 120 9.88 2.71 3.02
CA LEU A 120 10.66 3.27 1.91
C LEU A 120 11.70 2.29 1.40
N GLU A 121 12.41 1.61 2.30
CA GLU A 121 13.39 0.58 1.95
C GLU A 121 12.74 -0.52 1.11
N MET A 122 11.61 -1.07 1.59
CA MET A 122 10.85 -2.07 0.84
C MET A 122 10.33 -1.51 -0.49
N SER A 123 9.87 -0.26 -0.52
CA SER A 123 9.41 0.39 -1.77
C SER A 123 10.50 0.53 -2.82
N PHE A 124 11.76 0.68 -2.42
CA PHE A 124 12.89 0.76 -3.35
C PHE A 124 13.41 -0.62 -3.79
N ARG A 125 13.22 -1.63 -2.94
CA ARG A 125 13.70 -2.99 -3.18
C ARG A 125 12.78 -3.81 -4.10
N VAL A 126 11.47 -3.61 -4.00
CA VAL A 126 10.45 -4.21 -4.89
C VAL A 126 10.61 -3.68 -6.31
#